data_AF-A0A3D4BIL5-F1
#
_entry.id   AF-A0A3D4BIL5-F1
#
_cell.length_a   1.000
_cell.length_b   1.000
_cell.length_c   1.000
_cell.angle_alpha   90.00
_cell.angle_beta   90.00
_cell.angle_gamma   90.00
#
_symmetry.space_group_name_H-M   'P 1'
#
loop_
_entity.id
_entity.type
_entity.pdbx_description
1 polymer ?
#
loop_
_entity_poly.entity_id
_entity_poly.type
_entity_poly.pdbx_seq_one_letter_code
_entity_poly.pdbx_strand_id
1 'polypeptide(L)'
;MGGELVEKLNFFITKNKFSDSEWLKRGLNPSDDNLCNTMNSIFNDCAKSLIIEVQKEFNPKVIKSILKNYLLKFDKKIYDTEEREFICDYFEELSKIVNVKFNNELNSWLYGSLLNELIKFTSLFKSSEKVIETLSQQCTKCKTELNTIILEKQDDIPDSCYNIIKCKSCGEFNLIEKGPKVKNFRYENYELIEELNKEDFSREQAEIRLKQIQYFRK
;
A
#
# COMPACT_ATOMS: atom_id res chain seq x y z
N MET A 1 25.19 -20.52 10.54
CA MET A 1 24.11 -19.52 10.70
C MET A 1 24.59 -18.11 10.36
N GLY A 2 25.66 -17.57 10.97
CA GLY A 2 26.15 -16.22 10.65
C GLY A 2 26.52 -15.98 9.18
N GLY A 3 27.18 -16.93 8.51
CA GLY A 3 27.57 -16.78 7.10
C GLY A 3 26.40 -16.57 6.13
N GLU A 4 25.35 -17.40 6.23
CA GLU A 4 24.15 -17.29 5.38
C GLU A 4 23.39 -15.97 5.60
N LEU A 5 23.33 -15.50 6.85
CA LEU A 5 22.72 -14.20 7.18
C LEU A 5 23.51 -13.05 6.55
N VAL A 6 24.84 -13.10 6.60
CA VAL A 6 25.72 -12.09 5.99
C VAL A 6 25.55 -12.07 4.48
N GLU A 7 25.45 -13.23 3.81
CA GLU A 7 25.18 -13.31 2.37
C GLU A 7 23.84 -12.66 1.99
N LYS A 8 22.76 -12.95 2.72
CA LYS A 8 21.44 -12.34 2.50
C LYS A 8 21.46 -10.83 2.71
N LEU A 9 22.17 -10.34 3.73
CA LEU A 9 22.32 -8.91 4.00
C LEU A 9 23.17 -8.21 2.93
N ASN A 10 24.24 -8.85 2.45
CA ASN A 10 25.03 -8.34 1.33
C ASN A 10 24.19 -8.26 0.06
N PHE A 11 23.42 -9.30 -0.24
CA PHE A 11 22.48 -9.28 -1.36
C PHE A 11 21.46 -8.13 -1.22
N PHE A 12 20.90 -7.94 -0.02
CA PHE A 12 20.01 -6.82 0.27
C PHE A 12 20.66 -5.46 -0.01
N ILE A 13 21.94 -5.27 0.33
CA ILE A 13 22.68 -4.03 0.04
C ILE A 13 22.79 -3.78 -1.47
N THR A 14 23.00 -4.82 -2.28
CA THR A 14 23.14 -4.66 -3.75
C THR A 14 21.86 -4.23 -4.45
N LYS A 15 20.69 -4.36 -3.80
CA LYS A 15 19.40 -3.95 -4.38
C LYS A 15 19.29 -2.42 -4.44
N ASN A 16 18.88 -1.90 -5.61
CA ASN A 16 18.33 -0.56 -5.70
C ASN A 16 16.85 -0.58 -5.27
N LYS A 17 16.64 -0.47 -3.95
CA LYS A 17 15.37 -0.67 -3.25
C LYS A 17 14.26 0.29 -3.70
N PHE A 18 14.62 1.50 -4.10
CA PHE A 18 13.66 2.54 -4.46
C PHE A 18 13.82 2.97 -5.92
N SER A 19 14.26 2.05 -6.79
CA SER A 19 14.31 2.30 -8.23
C SER A 19 12.91 2.46 -8.81
N ASP A 20 12.78 3.17 -9.92
CA ASP A 20 11.51 3.31 -10.65
C ASP A 20 10.85 1.96 -10.91
N SER A 21 11.65 0.94 -11.23
CA SER A 21 11.13 -0.41 -11.47
C SER A 21 10.46 -1.03 -10.24
N GLU A 22 10.93 -0.72 -9.03
CA GLU A 22 10.35 -1.20 -7.77
C GLU A 22 9.06 -0.45 -7.40
N TRP A 23 8.97 0.83 -7.75
CA TRP A 23 7.73 1.63 -7.66
C TRP A 23 6.68 1.14 -8.66
N LEU A 24 7.08 0.94 -9.92
CA LEU A 24 6.19 0.48 -10.98
C LEU A 24 5.63 -0.93 -10.72
N LYS A 25 6.42 -1.84 -10.11
CA LYS A 25 5.94 -3.16 -9.67
C LYS A 25 4.77 -3.07 -8.68
N ARG A 26 4.67 -1.95 -7.95
CA ARG A 26 3.60 -1.66 -7.00
C ARG A 26 2.45 -0.85 -7.62
N GLY A 27 2.57 -0.46 -8.90
CA GLY A 27 1.61 0.42 -9.57
C GLY A 27 1.68 1.87 -9.09
N LEU A 28 2.83 2.28 -8.55
CA LEU A 28 3.06 3.59 -7.95
C LEU A 28 3.99 4.44 -8.83
N ASN A 29 3.90 5.75 -8.68
CA ASN A 29 4.87 6.66 -9.28
C ASN A 29 6.13 6.70 -8.42
N PRO A 30 7.32 6.77 -9.02
CA PRO A 30 8.55 6.96 -8.25
C PRO A 30 8.54 8.29 -7.49
N SER A 31 9.05 8.26 -6.26
CA SER A 31 9.37 9.47 -5.50
C SER A 31 10.57 10.21 -6.10
N ASP A 32 10.87 11.39 -5.55
CA ASP A 32 12.05 12.17 -5.93
C ASP A 32 13.36 11.36 -5.77
N ASP A 33 14.24 11.46 -6.77
CA ASP A 33 15.50 10.72 -6.82
C ASP A 33 16.37 10.93 -5.56
N ASN A 34 16.42 12.14 -5.01
CA ASN A 34 17.21 12.41 -3.81
C ASN A 34 16.60 11.73 -2.58
N LEU A 35 15.27 11.70 -2.50
CA LEU A 35 14.55 11.00 -1.45
C LEU A 35 14.77 9.49 -1.58
N CYS A 36 14.62 8.91 -2.76
CA CYS A 36 14.90 7.50 -3.04
C CYS A 36 16.35 7.11 -2.68
N ASN A 37 17.33 7.94 -3.06
CA ASN A 37 18.73 7.72 -2.71
C ASN A 37 18.98 7.79 -1.20
N THR A 38 18.33 8.73 -0.51
CA THR A 38 18.40 8.87 0.95
C THR A 38 17.85 7.62 1.65
N MET A 39 16.64 7.19 1.25
CA MET A 39 16.02 5.98 1.79
C MET A 39 16.92 4.75 1.57
N ASN A 40 17.43 4.57 0.34
CA ASN A 40 18.30 3.45 0.00
C ASN A 40 19.58 3.44 0.84
N SER A 41 20.19 4.62 1.08
CA SER A 41 21.39 4.75 1.92
C SER A 41 21.11 4.34 3.37
N ILE A 42 19.99 4.79 3.96
CA ILE A 42 19.62 4.44 5.34
C ILE A 42 19.46 2.92 5.48
N PHE A 43 18.82 2.26 4.51
CA PHE A 43 18.67 0.79 4.51
C PHE A 43 20.01 0.07 4.33
N ASN A 44 20.88 0.57 3.46
CA ASN A 44 22.21 -0.01 3.27
C ASN A 44 23.06 0.09 4.53
N ASP A 45 22.99 1.21 5.23
CA ASP A 45 23.72 1.40 6.49
C ASP A 45 23.12 0.56 7.63
N CYS A 46 21.80 0.35 7.63
CA CYS A 46 21.15 -0.60 8.53
C CYS A 46 21.69 -2.02 8.29
N ALA A 47 21.70 -2.49 7.05
CA ALA A 47 22.19 -3.82 6.69
C ALA A 47 23.68 -4.02 7.04
N LYS A 48 24.53 -3.02 6.79
CA LYS A 48 25.94 -3.04 7.23
C LYS A 48 26.07 -3.17 8.76
N SER A 49 25.24 -2.43 9.51
CA SER A 49 25.23 -2.50 10.97
C SER A 49 24.80 -3.88 11.47
N LEU A 50 23.82 -4.50 10.81
CA LEU A 50 23.39 -5.87 11.09
C LEU A 50 24.49 -6.89 10.78
N ILE A 51 25.20 -6.75 9.66
CA ILE A 51 26.33 -7.62 9.29
C ILE A 51 27.40 -7.62 10.41
N ILE A 52 27.79 -6.43 10.88
CA ILE A 52 28.78 -6.28 11.96
C ILE A 52 28.35 -7.06 13.21
N GLU A 53 27.07 -6.97 13.58
CA GLU A 53 26.56 -7.65 14.77
C GLU A 53 26.46 -9.17 14.59
N VAL A 54 25.98 -9.61 13.42
CA VAL A 54 25.88 -11.03 13.05
C VAL A 54 27.25 -11.71 13.03
N GLN A 55 28.30 -11.00 12.61
CA GLN A 55 29.67 -11.53 12.53
C GLN A 55 30.39 -11.64 13.88
N LYS A 56 29.96 -10.89 14.90
CA LYS A 56 30.55 -10.94 16.25
C LYS A 56 29.95 -12.10 17.05
N GLU A 57 28.75 -11.88 17.57
CA GLU A 57 27.97 -12.83 18.36
C GLU A 57 26.50 -12.44 18.19
N PHE A 58 25.71 -13.32 17.60
CA PHE A 58 24.32 -13.00 17.27
C PHE A 58 23.50 -12.77 18.55
N ASN A 59 23.13 -11.51 18.79
CA ASN A 59 22.24 -11.13 19.90
C ASN A 59 20.93 -10.53 19.37
N PRO A 60 19.80 -11.26 19.44
CA PRO A 60 18.50 -10.80 18.97
C PRO A 60 18.07 -9.44 19.54
N LYS A 61 18.44 -9.12 20.79
CA LYS A 61 18.09 -7.84 21.42
C LYS A 61 18.87 -6.69 20.79
N VAL A 62 20.16 -6.90 20.49
CA VAL A 62 21.00 -5.90 19.84
C VAL A 62 20.57 -5.71 18.39
N ILE A 63 20.35 -6.80 17.65
CA ILE A 63 19.79 -6.78 16.29
C ILE A 63 18.48 -6.00 16.25
N LYS A 64 17.55 -6.26 17.18
CA LYS A 64 16.30 -5.53 17.29
C LYS A 64 16.50 -4.04 17.58
N SER A 65 17.46 -3.70 18.43
CA SER A 65 17.84 -2.32 18.73
C SER A 65 18.39 -1.59 17.50
N ILE A 66 19.22 -2.26 16.69
CA ILE A 66 19.73 -1.72 15.42
C ILE A 66 18.54 -1.38 14.50
N LEU A 67 17.62 -2.32 14.28
CA LEU A 67 16.43 -2.08 13.46
C LEU A 67 15.62 -0.88 13.96
N LYS A 68 15.38 -0.77 15.27
CA LYS A 68 14.67 0.39 15.89
C LYS A 68 15.38 1.70 15.60
N ASN A 69 16.68 1.75 15.84
CA ASN A 69 17.47 2.97 15.70
C ASN A 69 17.48 3.46 14.25
N TYR A 70 17.50 2.54 13.28
CA TYR A 70 17.41 2.91 11.87
C TYR A 70 15.99 3.29 11.45
N LEU A 71 14.95 2.65 11.97
CA LEU A 71 13.56 3.05 11.72
C LEU A 71 13.29 4.49 12.18
N LEU A 72 13.85 4.87 13.34
CA LEU A 72 13.75 6.23 13.88
C LEU A 72 14.48 7.30 13.04
N LYS A 73 15.36 6.92 12.11
CA LYS A 73 15.97 7.87 11.17
C LYS A 73 14.98 8.35 10.11
N PHE A 74 13.88 7.62 9.90
CA PHE A 74 12.80 8.06 9.04
C PHE A 74 11.82 8.92 9.85
N ASP A 75 11.91 10.24 9.71
CA ASP A 75 10.86 11.14 10.20
C ASP A 75 9.60 10.93 9.37
N LYS A 76 8.63 10.24 9.97
CA LYS A 76 7.33 9.90 9.38
C LYS A 76 6.64 11.09 8.70
N LYS A 77 6.84 12.32 9.18
CA LYS A 77 6.18 13.52 8.62
C LYS A 77 6.69 13.92 7.24
N ILE A 78 7.88 13.45 6.85
CA ILE A 78 8.51 13.74 5.56
C ILE A 78 7.90 12.86 4.46
N TYR A 79 7.43 11.66 4.82
CA TYR A 79 7.06 10.62 3.88
C TYR A 79 5.55 10.54 3.69
N ASP A 80 5.13 10.37 2.44
CA ASP A 80 3.73 10.10 2.13
C ASP A 80 3.31 8.67 2.54
N THR A 81 2.07 8.29 2.26
CA THR A 81 1.59 6.95 2.65
C THR A 81 2.33 5.83 1.93
N GLU A 82 2.61 6.00 0.64
CA GLU A 82 3.24 5.00 -0.22
C GLU A 82 4.70 4.76 0.18
N GLU A 83 5.44 5.84 0.42
CA GLU A 83 6.82 5.82 0.91
C GLU A 83 6.92 5.16 2.28
N ARG A 84 5.98 5.47 3.20
CA ARG A 84 5.94 4.86 4.53
C ARG A 84 5.70 3.35 4.47
N GLU A 85 4.84 2.90 3.59
CA GLU A 85 4.62 1.46 3.35
C GLU A 85 5.88 0.80 2.80
N PHE A 86 6.55 1.43 1.83
CA PHE A 86 7.80 0.96 1.25
C PHE A 86 8.92 0.80 2.29
N ILE A 87 9.03 1.76 3.22
CA ILE A 87 9.96 1.72 4.35
C ILE A 87 9.62 0.53 5.26
N CYS A 88 8.35 0.35 5.62
CA CYS A 88 7.92 -0.77 6.47
C CYS A 88 8.22 -2.13 5.82
N ASP A 89 7.96 -2.29 4.53
CA ASP A 89 8.22 -3.52 3.77
C ASP A 89 9.69 -3.95 3.88
N TYR A 90 10.62 -3.01 3.69
CA TYR A 90 12.05 -3.33 3.75
C TYR A 90 12.57 -3.57 5.16
N PHE A 91 12.03 -2.91 6.18
CA PHE A 91 12.34 -3.29 7.55
C PHE A 91 11.77 -4.66 7.90
N GLU A 92 10.61 -5.03 7.37
CA GLU A 92 10.08 -6.38 7.53
C GLU A 92 11.00 -7.40 6.84
N GLU A 93 11.45 -7.15 5.61
CA GLU A 93 12.42 -8.00 4.91
C GLU A 93 13.71 -8.17 5.73
N LEU A 94 14.30 -7.07 6.23
CA LEU A 94 15.48 -7.13 7.09
C LEU A 94 15.22 -7.95 8.36
N SER A 95 14.06 -7.75 9.00
CA SER A 95 13.67 -8.47 10.21
C SER A 95 13.53 -9.99 9.97
N LYS A 96 13.01 -10.38 8.80
CA LYS A 96 12.92 -11.77 8.35
C LYS A 96 14.30 -12.36 8.06
N ILE A 97 15.18 -11.61 7.39
CA ILE A 97 16.56 -12.04 7.14
C ILE A 97 17.23 -12.38 8.47
N VAL A 98 17.18 -11.49 9.46
CA VAL A 98 17.84 -11.68 10.76
C VAL A 98 17.00 -12.46 11.79
N ASN A 99 15.85 -13.00 11.39
CA ASN A 99 14.93 -13.78 12.21
C ASN A 99 14.53 -13.10 13.55
N VAL A 100 14.15 -11.82 13.49
CA VAL A 100 13.69 -11.04 14.65
C VAL A 100 12.26 -10.54 14.44
N LYS A 101 11.40 -10.72 15.45
CA LYS A 101 10.03 -10.17 15.44
C LYS A 101 10.05 -8.65 15.58
N PHE A 102 9.57 -7.95 14.55
CA PHE A 102 9.61 -6.48 14.46
C PHE A 102 8.26 -5.81 14.13
N ASN A 103 7.18 -6.58 13.98
CA ASN A 103 5.89 -6.07 13.52
C ASN A 103 5.29 -4.98 14.45
N ASN A 104 5.48 -5.10 15.76
CA ASN A 104 4.96 -4.12 16.72
C ASN A 104 5.64 -2.76 16.54
N GLU A 105 6.93 -2.76 16.24
CA GLU A 105 7.70 -1.55 15.95
C GLU A 105 7.25 -0.88 14.65
N LEU A 106 7.04 -1.67 13.60
CA LEU A 106 6.53 -1.18 12.31
C LEU A 106 5.14 -0.59 12.44
N ASN A 107 4.22 -1.30 13.10
CA ASN A 107 2.86 -0.82 13.32
C ASN A 107 2.85 0.48 14.13
N SER A 108 3.65 0.55 15.20
CA SER A 108 3.78 1.75 16.02
C SER A 108 4.33 2.94 15.22
N TRP A 109 5.33 2.73 14.35
CA TRP A 109 5.86 3.81 13.51
C TRP A 109 4.84 4.22 12.42
N LEU A 110 4.27 3.26 11.70
CA LEU A 110 3.36 3.52 10.58
C LEU A 110 2.04 4.16 11.01
N TYR A 111 1.48 3.75 12.15
CA TYR A 111 0.15 4.17 12.59
C TYR A 111 0.15 5.00 13.88
N GLY A 112 1.23 5.00 14.66
CA GLY A 112 1.28 5.61 15.98
C GLY A 112 0.79 4.67 17.10
N SER A 113 0.71 5.18 18.32
CA SER A 113 0.34 4.42 19.52
C SER A 113 -1.16 4.16 19.69
N LEU A 114 -2.00 4.42 18.68
CA LEU A 114 -3.46 4.47 18.79
C LEU A 114 -4.24 3.37 18.07
N LEU A 115 -3.63 2.25 17.68
CA LEU A 115 -4.37 1.14 17.05
C LEU A 115 -4.17 -0.19 17.76
N ASN A 116 -5.25 -0.62 18.44
CA ASN A 116 -5.45 -1.93 19.05
C ASN A 116 -5.85 -3.02 18.04
N GLU A 117 -5.80 -2.75 16.74
CA GLU A 117 -6.32 -3.66 15.72
C GLU A 117 -5.24 -4.08 14.72
N LEU A 118 -4.94 -5.37 14.79
CA LEU A 118 -4.07 -6.12 13.90
C LEU A 118 -4.59 -6.05 12.46
N ILE A 119 -3.93 -5.28 11.59
CA ILE A 119 -4.03 -5.48 10.14
C ILE A 119 -2.87 -6.38 9.72
N LYS A 120 -3.25 -7.51 9.11
CA LYS A 120 -2.38 -8.60 8.66
C LYS A 120 -1.42 -8.12 7.57
N PHE A 121 -0.12 -8.11 7.87
CA PHE A 121 0.99 -7.91 6.92
C PHE A 121 1.17 -9.14 6.00
N THR A 122 0.15 -9.48 5.23
CA THR A 122 0.18 -10.57 4.23
C THR A 122 0.25 -10.06 2.79
N SER A 123 0.43 -8.75 2.55
CA SER A 123 0.52 -8.18 1.19
C SER A 123 1.85 -8.48 0.49
N LEU A 124 2.89 -8.93 1.19
CA LEU A 124 4.24 -9.14 0.63
C LEU A 124 4.51 -10.51 -0.03
N PHE A 125 3.47 -11.33 -0.20
CA PHE A 125 3.46 -12.39 -1.20
C PHE A 125 2.23 -12.27 -2.10
N LYS A 126 2.04 -11.10 -2.73
CA LYS A 126 1.25 -11.04 -3.96
C LYS A 126 2.04 -11.74 -5.07
N SER A 127 1.97 -13.08 -5.08
CA SER A 127 1.77 -13.81 -6.33
C SER A 127 0.76 -13.02 -7.15
N SER A 128 1.05 -12.80 -8.44
CA SER A 128 0.20 -12.06 -9.40
C SER A 128 -1.26 -12.03 -8.94
N GLU A 129 -1.75 -10.87 -8.49
CA GLU A 129 -3.10 -10.75 -7.94
C GLU A 129 -4.07 -11.53 -8.83
N LYS A 130 -4.68 -12.59 -8.29
CA LYS A 130 -5.64 -13.38 -9.06
C LYS A 130 -6.89 -12.52 -9.24
N VAL A 131 -6.97 -11.84 -10.37
CA VAL A 131 -8.17 -11.13 -10.79
C VAL A 131 -9.29 -12.16 -10.94
N ILE A 132 -10.32 -12.02 -10.11
CA ILE A 132 -11.51 -12.88 -10.17
C ILE A 132 -12.44 -12.37 -11.27
N GLU A 133 -12.62 -11.05 -11.33
CA GLU A 133 -13.55 -10.38 -12.24
C GLU A 133 -13.15 -8.92 -12.40
N THR A 134 -13.40 -8.34 -13.57
CA THR A 134 -13.32 -6.90 -13.80
C THR A 134 -14.71 -6.40 -14.16
N LEU A 135 -15.27 -5.51 -13.33
CA LEU A 135 -16.46 -4.75 -13.69
C LEU A 135 -16.01 -3.54 -14.48
N SER A 136 -16.56 -3.36 -15.69
CA SER A 136 -16.19 -2.25 -16.56
C SER A 136 -17.41 -1.44 -16.96
N GLN A 137 -17.30 -0.12 -16.85
CA GLN A 137 -18.28 0.84 -17.34
C GLN A 137 -17.57 1.95 -18.10
N GLN A 138 -18.14 2.41 -19.22
CA GLN A 138 -17.60 3.55 -19.93
C GLN A 138 -17.89 4.87 -19.20
N CYS A 139 -16.90 5.75 -19.14
CA CYS A 139 -17.11 7.13 -18.73
C CYS A 139 -18.16 7.79 -19.62
N THR A 140 -19.17 8.38 -19.00
CA THR A 140 -20.29 9.03 -19.71
C THR A 140 -19.83 10.09 -20.71
N LYS A 141 -18.74 10.81 -20.41
CA LYS A 141 -18.16 11.86 -21.26
C LYS A 141 -17.09 11.36 -22.22
N CYS A 142 -15.96 10.85 -21.73
CA CYS A 142 -14.79 10.55 -22.56
C CYS A 142 -14.72 9.10 -23.06
N LYS A 143 -15.64 8.24 -22.64
CA LYS A 143 -15.71 6.81 -23.01
C LYS A 143 -14.54 5.93 -22.53
N THR A 144 -13.55 6.47 -21.81
CA THR A 144 -12.54 5.66 -21.10
C THR A 144 -13.22 4.60 -20.24
N GLU A 145 -12.70 3.38 -20.25
CA GLU A 145 -13.14 2.29 -19.38
C GLU A 145 -12.77 2.56 -17.92
N LEU A 146 -13.80 2.57 -17.07
CA LEU A 146 -13.73 2.76 -15.63
C LEU A 146 -13.86 1.37 -15.00
N ASN A 147 -12.75 0.84 -14.48
CA ASN A 147 -12.64 -0.57 -14.13
C ASN A 147 -12.58 -0.78 -12.61
N THR A 148 -13.45 -1.64 -12.09
CA THR A 148 -13.32 -2.22 -10.74
C THR A 148 -12.72 -3.62 -10.88
N ILE A 149 -11.50 -3.82 -10.40
CA ILE A 149 -10.85 -5.13 -10.41
C ILE A 149 -11.16 -5.84 -9.09
N ILE A 150 -11.93 -6.92 -9.13
CA ILE A 150 -12.32 -7.74 -7.99
C ILE A 150 -11.27 -8.81 -7.74
N LEU A 151 -10.76 -8.84 -6.51
CA LEU A 151 -9.69 -9.72 -6.05
C LEU A 151 -10.20 -10.82 -5.10
N GLU A 152 -11.31 -10.58 -4.40
CA GLU A 152 -11.93 -11.53 -3.48
C GLU A 152 -13.44 -11.34 -3.44
N LYS A 153 -14.19 -12.45 -3.43
CA LYS A 153 -15.63 -12.48 -3.19
C LYS A 153 -15.98 -13.21 -1.89
N GLN A 154 -17.02 -12.75 -1.20
CA GLN A 154 -17.55 -13.38 0.02
C GLN A 154 -19.09 -13.32 -0.01
N ASP A 155 -19.77 -14.46 0.18
CA ASP A 155 -21.21 -14.57 -0.09
C ASP A 155 -22.13 -13.75 0.83
N ASP A 156 -21.66 -13.40 2.02
CA ASP A 156 -22.38 -12.68 3.07
C ASP A 156 -22.30 -11.14 2.93
N ILE A 157 -21.55 -10.62 1.95
CA ILE A 157 -21.45 -9.17 1.73
C ILE A 157 -22.64 -8.69 0.88
N PRO A 158 -23.51 -7.82 1.42
CA PRO A 158 -24.65 -7.30 0.69
C PRO A 158 -24.23 -6.26 -0.36
N ASP A 159 -25.12 -6.01 -1.32
CA ASP A 159 -24.99 -4.87 -2.22
C ASP A 159 -25.52 -3.61 -1.50
N SER A 160 -24.61 -2.82 -0.95
CA SER A 160 -24.97 -1.75 -0.01
C SER A 160 -24.78 -0.34 -0.54
N CYS A 161 -24.09 -0.09 -1.67
CA CYS A 161 -23.70 1.28 -2.02
C CYS A 161 -23.83 1.62 -3.52
N TYR A 162 -24.36 2.80 -3.80
CA TYR A 162 -24.07 3.53 -5.05
C TYR A 162 -22.77 4.32 -4.89
N ASN A 163 -21.89 4.30 -5.88
CA ASN A 163 -20.58 4.95 -5.80
C ASN A 163 -20.49 6.10 -6.79
N ILE A 164 -20.24 7.31 -6.30
CA ILE A 164 -19.86 8.44 -7.14
C ILE A 164 -18.35 8.44 -7.28
N ILE A 165 -17.89 8.39 -8.53
CA ILE A 165 -16.49 8.29 -8.88
C ILE A 165 -16.10 9.44 -9.82
N LYS A 166 -14.81 9.76 -9.89
CA LYS A 166 -14.23 10.73 -10.82
C LYS A 166 -13.32 10.04 -11.81
N CYS A 167 -13.60 10.19 -13.10
CA CYS A 167 -12.75 9.66 -14.16
C CYS A 167 -11.37 10.34 -14.13
N LYS A 168 -10.30 9.55 -14.06
CA LYS A 168 -8.92 10.09 -14.05
C LYS A 168 -8.54 10.75 -15.38
N SER A 169 -9.11 10.30 -16.50
CA SER A 169 -8.77 10.83 -17.83
C SER A 169 -9.39 12.19 -18.14
N CYS A 170 -10.62 12.47 -17.71
CA CYS A 170 -11.34 13.70 -18.10
C CYS A 170 -11.98 14.46 -16.93
N GLY A 171 -11.83 13.97 -15.70
CA GLY A 171 -12.40 14.56 -14.49
C GLY A 171 -13.91 14.41 -14.35
N GLU A 172 -14.61 13.75 -15.29
CA GLU A 172 -16.06 13.59 -15.25
C GLU A 172 -16.51 12.70 -14.10
N PHE A 173 -17.58 13.10 -13.41
CA PHE A 173 -18.17 12.28 -12.36
C PHE A 173 -19.12 11.24 -12.95
N ASN A 174 -19.10 10.02 -12.41
CA ASN A 174 -19.93 8.91 -12.87
C ASN A 174 -20.50 8.17 -11.66
N LEU A 175 -21.63 7.47 -11.86
CA LEU A 175 -22.21 6.57 -10.87
C LEU A 175 -21.84 5.13 -11.26
N ILE A 176 -21.32 4.35 -10.31
CA ILE A 176 -21.01 2.92 -10.48
C ILE A 176 -21.54 2.12 -9.29
N GLU A 177 -21.96 0.89 -9.57
CA GLU A 177 -22.37 -0.10 -8.57
C GLU A 177 -21.42 -1.30 -8.65
N LYS A 178 -20.90 -1.74 -7.50
CA LYS A 178 -20.00 -2.90 -7.41
C LYS A 178 -20.77 -4.23 -7.34
N GLY A 179 -22.06 -4.17 -6.97
CA GLY A 179 -22.89 -5.34 -6.72
C GLY A 179 -22.54 -6.06 -5.41
N PRO A 180 -23.26 -7.15 -5.08
CA PRO A 180 -23.06 -7.88 -3.84
C PRO A 180 -21.79 -8.74 -3.91
N LYS A 181 -21.40 -9.28 -2.75
CA LYS A 181 -20.33 -10.27 -2.58
C LYS A 181 -18.91 -9.77 -2.85
N VAL A 182 -18.69 -8.46 -2.95
CA VAL A 182 -17.36 -7.90 -3.25
C VAL A 182 -16.63 -7.57 -1.95
N LYS A 183 -15.58 -8.34 -1.62
CA LYS A 183 -14.81 -8.16 -0.38
C LYS A 183 -13.54 -7.34 -0.58
N ASN A 184 -12.80 -7.65 -1.63
CA ASN A 184 -11.53 -6.99 -1.92
C ASN A 184 -11.48 -6.61 -3.40
N PHE A 185 -11.11 -5.38 -3.67
CA PHE A 185 -11.12 -4.80 -5.01
C PHE A 185 -10.19 -3.59 -5.08
N ARG A 186 -9.85 -3.18 -6.32
CA ARG A 186 -9.15 -1.92 -6.60
C ARG A 186 -9.75 -1.20 -7.80
N TYR A 187 -9.51 0.10 -7.88
CA TYR A 187 -9.99 0.96 -8.93
C TYR A 187 -8.92 1.22 -9.98
N GLU A 188 -9.31 1.17 -11.24
CA GLU A 188 -8.47 1.52 -12.37
C GLU A 188 -9.18 2.58 -13.22
N ASN A 189 -8.44 3.62 -13.60
CA ASN A 189 -8.91 4.78 -14.38
C ASN A 189 -9.97 5.69 -13.71
N TYR A 190 -10.25 5.52 -12.42
CA TYR A 190 -11.07 6.45 -11.63
C TYR A 190 -10.66 6.53 -10.17
N GLU A 191 -11.20 7.54 -9.48
CA GLU A 191 -11.11 7.76 -8.03
C GLU A 191 -12.51 7.68 -7.42
N LEU A 192 -12.65 7.06 -6.25
CA LEU A 192 -13.89 7.09 -5.48
C LEU A 192 -14.03 8.46 -4.79
N ILE A 193 -15.18 9.09 -4.93
CA ILE A 193 -15.47 10.41 -4.36
C ILE A 193 -16.46 10.32 -3.21
N GLU A 194 -17.50 9.50 -3.37
CA GLU A 194 -18.57 9.38 -2.38
C GLU A 194 -19.24 8.01 -2.49
N GLU A 195 -19.55 7.38 -1.35
CA GLU A 195 -20.38 6.17 -1.27
C GLU A 195 -21.73 6.53 -0.64
N LEU A 196 -22.81 6.13 -1.31
CA LEU A 196 -24.19 6.38 -0.89
C LEU A 196 -24.84 5.04 -0.52
N ASN A 197 -25.10 4.84 0.78
CA ASN A 197 -25.71 3.61 1.27
C ASN A 197 -27.13 3.46 0.68
N LYS A 198 -27.44 2.29 0.14
CA LYS A 198 -28.75 1.92 -0.43
C LYS A 198 -29.86 1.87 0.63
N GLU A 199 -29.51 1.77 1.91
CA GLU A 199 -30.45 1.93 3.03
C GLU A 199 -30.97 3.37 3.15
N ASP A 200 -30.12 4.35 2.83
CA ASP A 200 -30.41 5.78 2.99
C ASP A 200 -30.78 6.48 1.67
N PHE A 201 -30.37 5.91 0.53
CA PHE A 201 -30.50 6.52 -0.78
C PHE A 201 -31.15 5.55 -1.78
N SER A 202 -32.14 6.05 -2.53
CA SER A 202 -32.60 5.42 -3.76
C SER A 202 -31.65 5.71 -4.92
N ARG A 203 -31.76 4.93 -6.00
CA ARG A 203 -31.00 5.17 -7.24
C ARG A 203 -31.23 6.57 -7.79
N GLU A 204 -32.48 7.02 -7.80
CA GLU A 204 -32.85 8.36 -8.26
C GLU A 204 -32.19 9.45 -7.41
N GLN A 205 -32.13 9.26 -6.09
CA GLN A 205 -31.45 10.19 -5.18
C GLN A 205 -29.93 10.21 -5.41
N ALA A 206 -29.33 9.05 -5.69
CA ALA A 206 -27.91 8.96 -6.05
C ALA A 206 -27.60 9.68 -7.39
N GLU A 207 -28.47 9.57 -8.38
CA GLU A 207 -28.36 10.30 -9.65
C GLU A 207 -28.52 11.82 -9.47
N ILE A 208 -29.44 12.25 -8.60
CA ILE A 208 -29.57 13.67 -8.21
C ILE A 208 -28.28 14.15 -7.55
N ARG A 209 -27.70 13.38 -6.63
CA ARG A 209 -26.45 13.71 -5.95
C ARG A 209 -25.28 13.81 -6.94
N LEU A 210 -25.20 12.90 -7.90
CA LEU A 210 -24.22 12.97 -8.99
C LEU A 210 -24.34 14.30 -9.76
N LYS A 211 -25.54 14.68 -10.18
CA LYS A 211 -25.79 15.94 -10.91
C LYS A 211 -25.39 17.16 -10.08
N GLN A 212 -25.66 17.15 -8.78
CA GLN A 212 -25.21 18.22 -7.88
C GLN A 212 -23.69 18.34 -7.87
N ILE A 213 -22.97 17.23 -7.71
CA ILE A 213 -21.49 17.24 -7.71
C ILE A 213 -20.94 17.74 -9.05
N GLN A 214 -21.51 17.30 -10.18
CA GLN A 214 -21.14 17.77 -11.51
C GLN A 214 -21.37 19.27 -11.73
N TYR A 215 -22.31 19.88 -11.01
CA TYR A 215 -22.59 21.31 -11.10
C TYR A 215 -21.70 22.14 -10.16
N PHE A 216 -21.52 21.70 -8.90
CA PHE A 216 -20.87 22.48 -7.86
C PHE A 216 -19.36 22.26 -7.74
N ARG A 217 -18.80 21.17 -8.29
CA ARG A 217 -17.36 20.82 -8.18
C ARG A 217 -16.63 20.80 -9.53
N LYS A 218 -17.10 21.61 -10.49
CA LYS A 218 -16.39 21.84 -11.76
C LYS A 218 -15.10 22.62 -11.55
#